data_AF-A0A1F3NVT2-F1
#
_entry.id   AF-A0A1F3NVT2-F1
#
_cell.length_a   1.000
_cell.length_b   1.000
_cell.length_c   1.000
_cell.angle_alpha   90.00
_cell.angle_beta   90.00
_cell.angle_gamma   90.00
#
_symmetry.space_group_name_H-M   'P 1'
#
loop_
_entity.id
_entity.type
_entity.pdbx_description
1 polymer ?
#
loop_
_entity_poly.entity_id
_entity_poly.type
_entity_poly.pdbx_seq_one_letter_code
_entity_poly.pdbx_strand_id
1 'polypeptide(L)'
;MLSRELGTRLTGRNLQYELYPFSFSEYLKYKKIKAGVESFSHYFQEGGVPEFILFPDIKVLQGLVSDILYRDIIVRHTIRNYAGLQVLTNYLLSNVGKEFSYTKLKDSFGISSVNTIISLIHYLEDCYLLFTVPKFDYSLKKQSKNPKKIYAVDSGIIRAITLSFTDDLGRILENIVFIHLLRRNYKVFYFRMKN
;
A
#
# COMPACT_ATOMS: atom_id res chain seq x y z
N MET A 1 3.40 -17.01 6.43
CA MET A 1 1.93 -17.24 6.36
C MET A 1 1.24 -16.00 6.88
N LEU A 2 0.28 -15.46 6.15
CA LEU A 2 -0.47 -14.25 6.52
C LEU A 2 -1.27 -14.48 7.81
N SER A 3 -1.31 -13.48 8.70
CA SER A 3 -1.79 -13.60 10.09
C SER A 3 -3.20 -14.20 10.22
N ARG A 4 -4.04 -14.01 9.21
CA ARG A 4 -5.42 -14.52 9.15
C ARG A 4 -5.50 -16.05 9.13
N GLU A 5 -4.57 -16.74 8.47
CA GLU A 5 -4.56 -18.21 8.38
C GLU A 5 -3.97 -18.89 9.62
N LEU A 6 -2.99 -18.24 10.26
CA LEU A 6 -2.51 -18.65 11.60
C LEU A 6 -3.58 -18.38 12.66
N GLY A 7 -4.31 -17.27 12.47
CA GLY A 7 -5.55 -16.87 13.12
C GLY A 7 -6.55 -18.00 13.30
N THR A 8 -6.94 -18.58 12.16
CA THR A 8 -8.01 -19.58 12.06
C THR A 8 -7.64 -20.93 12.66
N ARG A 9 -6.36 -21.33 12.62
CA ARG A 9 -5.90 -22.59 13.22
C ARG A 9 -5.79 -22.53 14.75
N LEU A 10 -5.65 -21.35 15.33
CA LEU A 10 -5.41 -21.16 16.77
C LEU A 10 -6.67 -20.74 17.56
N THR A 11 -7.86 -20.75 16.94
CA THR A 11 -9.17 -20.54 17.61
C THR A 11 -9.17 -19.37 18.61
N GLY A 12 -8.66 -18.20 18.19
CA GLY A 12 -8.66 -16.99 19.01
C GLY A 12 -7.64 -16.94 20.16
N ARG A 13 -6.78 -17.95 20.32
CA ARG A 13 -5.67 -17.95 21.29
C ARG A 13 -4.37 -17.47 20.66
N ASN A 14 -4.42 -16.33 19.98
CA ASN A 14 -3.24 -15.70 19.40
C ASN A 14 -3.25 -14.20 19.62
N LEU A 15 -2.05 -13.66 19.82
CA LEU A 15 -1.81 -12.22 19.78
C LEU A 15 -1.33 -11.89 18.37
N GLN A 16 -2.08 -11.04 17.67
CA GLN A 16 -1.70 -10.55 16.36
C GLN A 16 -1.05 -9.19 16.54
N TYR A 17 0.17 -9.05 16.03
CA TYR A 17 0.87 -7.79 15.94
C TYR A 17 1.05 -7.45 14.46
N GLU A 18 0.56 -6.28 14.07
CA GLU A 18 0.80 -5.74 12.74
C GLU A 18 2.16 -5.05 12.73
N LEU A 19 3.00 -5.44 11.77
CA LEU A 19 4.34 -4.86 11.58
C LEU A 19 4.35 -4.08 10.28
N TYR A 20 4.68 -2.80 10.39
CA TYR A 20 4.90 -1.91 9.27
C TYR A 20 6.41 -1.75 9.04
N PRO A 21 6.83 -1.22 7.88
CA PRO A 21 8.19 -0.69 7.71
C PRO A 21 8.51 0.29 8.84
N PHE A 22 9.78 0.63 9.03
CA PHE A 22 10.17 1.58 10.07
C PHE A 22 9.39 2.90 9.93
N SER A 23 8.84 3.34 11.05
CA SER A 23 8.42 4.72 11.24
C SER A 23 9.63 5.66 11.13
N PHE A 24 9.37 6.95 10.94
CA PHE A 24 10.45 7.93 10.92
C PHE A 24 11.30 7.88 12.21
N SER A 25 10.68 7.69 13.37
CA SER A 25 11.40 7.54 14.64
C SER A 25 12.30 6.30 14.68
N GLU A 26 11.83 5.16 14.16
CA GLU A 26 12.64 3.94 14.05
C GLU A 26 13.77 4.09 13.04
N TYR A 27 13.51 4.76 11.91
CA TYR A 27 14.52 5.10 10.90
C TYR A 27 15.65 5.95 11.51
N LEU A 28 15.31 7.03 12.24
CA LEU A 28 16.28 7.88 12.94
C LEU A 28 17.10 7.09 13.96
N LYS A 29 16.43 6.26 14.76
CA LYS A 29 17.07 5.41 15.78
C LYS A 29 18.04 4.41 15.13
N TYR A 30 17.63 3.81 14.02
CA TYR A 30 18.43 2.84 13.27
C TYR A 30 19.66 3.48 12.64
N LYS A 31 19.49 4.61 11.93
CA LYS A 31 20.59 5.38 11.30
C LYS A 31 21.44 6.16 12.30
N LYS A 32 21.03 6.27 13.57
CA LYS A 32 21.68 7.07 14.64
C LYS A 32 21.82 8.56 14.29
N ILE A 33 20.79 9.13 13.66
CA ILE A 33 20.74 10.54 13.27
C ILE A 33 19.63 11.28 14.04
N LYS A 34 19.74 12.61 14.12
CA LYS A 34 18.74 13.46 14.79
C LYS A 34 17.61 13.82 13.83
N ALA A 35 16.42 14.07 14.38
CA ALA A 35 15.30 14.59 13.62
C ALA A 35 15.61 15.99 13.05
N GLY A 36 15.29 16.18 11.78
CA GLY A 36 15.48 17.43 11.05
C GLY A 36 14.96 17.32 9.62
N VAL A 37 14.88 18.44 8.92
CA VAL A 37 14.33 18.50 7.55
C VAL A 37 15.11 17.59 6.60
N GLU A 38 16.44 17.58 6.69
CA GLU A 38 17.31 16.73 5.89
C GLU A 38 17.05 15.24 6.16
N SER A 39 17.06 14.82 7.43
CA SER A 39 16.77 13.43 7.81
C SER A 39 15.37 12.98 7.36
N PHE A 40 14.39 13.87 7.39
CA PHE A 40 13.05 13.59 6.90
C PHE A 40 13.03 13.47 5.38
N SER A 41 13.79 14.32 4.67
CA SER A 41 13.95 14.22 3.21
C SER A 41 14.54 12.88 2.81
N HIS A 42 15.55 12.36 3.54
CA HIS A 42 16.07 11.01 3.32
C HIS A 42 15.00 9.94 3.55
N TYR A 43 14.31 9.95 4.70
CA TYR A 43 13.21 9.01 4.96
C TYR A 43 12.09 9.09 3.92
N PHE A 44 11.78 10.29 3.45
CA PHE A 44 10.77 10.52 2.42
C PHE A 44 11.14 9.86 1.10
N GLN A 45 12.43 9.89 0.72
CA GLN A 45 12.94 9.29 -0.51
C GLN A 45 13.19 7.78 -0.39
N GLU A 46 13.78 7.35 0.72
CA GLU A 46 14.21 5.97 0.95
C GLU A 46 13.07 5.07 1.46
N GLY A 47 12.13 5.66 2.20
CA GLY A 47 11.13 4.91 2.95
C GLY A 47 11.67 4.28 4.23
N GLY A 48 10.90 3.33 4.77
CA GLY A 48 11.13 2.64 6.03
C GLY A 48 11.48 1.16 5.89
N VAL A 49 11.59 0.60 4.68
CA VAL A 49 11.87 -0.84 4.50
C VAL A 49 13.28 -1.17 5.03
N PRO A 50 13.41 -2.01 6.08
CA PRO A 50 14.70 -2.23 6.75
C PRO A 50 15.81 -2.75 5.83
N GLU A 51 15.46 -3.65 4.90
CA GLU A 51 16.42 -4.25 3.97
C GLU A 51 17.02 -3.21 3.01
N PHE A 52 16.21 -2.26 2.53
CA PHE A 52 16.68 -1.17 1.68
C PHE A 52 17.54 -0.16 2.47
N ILE A 53 17.21 0.09 3.73
CA ILE A 53 17.99 0.97 4.61
C ILE A 53 19.42 0.42 4.84
N LEU A 54 19.54 -0.91 4.89
CA LEU A 54 20.80 -1.65 5.00
C LEU A 54 21.57 -1.68 3.66
N PHE A 55 20.86 -1.98 2.58
CA PHE A 55 21.41 -2.16 1.24
C PHE A 55 20.64 -1.25 0.26
N PRO A 56 21.08 0.01 0.06
CA PRO A 56 20.35 1.00 -0.72
C PRO A 56 20.45 0.75 -2.23
N ASP A 57 19.85 -0.35 -2.68
CA ASP A 57 19.67 -0.70 -4.09
C ASP A 57 18.17 -0.80 -4.38
N ILE A 58 17.70 -0.04 -5.37
CA ILE A 58 16.29 -0.02 -5.79
C ILE A 58 15.76 -1.42 -6.15
N LYS A 59 16.65 -2.32 -6.59
CA LYS A 59 16.33 -3.71 -6.90
C LYS A 59 15.83 -4.49 -5.69
N VAL A 60 16.24 -4.12 -4.47
CA VAL A 60 15.73 -4.71 -3.23
C VAL A 60 14.24 -4.48 -3.11
N LEU A 61 13.79 -3.24 -3.29
CA LEU A 61 12.37 -2.88 -3.21
C LEU A 61 11.56 -3.46 -4.38
N GLN A 62 12.12 -3.46 -5.59
CA GLN A 62 11.49 -4.07 -6.77
C GLN A 62 11.36 -5.59 -6.62
N GLY A 63 12.39 -6.24 -6.06
CA GLY A 63 12.39 -7.65 -5.71
C GLY A 63 11.33 -7.98 -4.67
N LEU A 64 11.28 -7.21 -3.57
CA LEU A 64 10.26 -7.34 -2.53
C LEU A 64 8.84 -7.29 -3.10
N VAL A 65 8.54 -6.31 -3.94
CA VAL A 65 7.21 -6.22 -4.60
C VAL A 65 6.96 -7.42 -5.48
N SER A 66 7.91 -7.80 -6.33
CA SER A 66 7.78 -8.95 -7.24
C SER A 66 7.53 -10.25 -6.47
N ASP A 67 8.20 -10.42 -5.34
CA ASP A 67 8.07 -11.55 -4.45
C ASP A 67 6.70 -11.60 -3.77
N ILE A 68 6.20 -10.46 -3.29
CA ILE A 68 4.83 -10.36 -2.74
C ILE A 68 3.82 -10.75 -3.83
N LEU A 69 3.93 -10.16 -5.03
CA LEU A 69 3.01 -10.46 -6.12
C LEU A 69 3.03 -11.94 -6.50
N TYR A 70 4.22 -12.52 -6.64
CA TYR A 70 4.35 -13.91 -7.08
C TYR A 70 4.04 -14.91 -5.96
N ARG A 71 4.77 -14.84 -4.84
CA ARG A 71 4.72 -15.83 -3.76
C ARG A 71 3.46 -15.69 -2.92
N ASP A 72 3.08 -14.47 -2.57
CA ASP A 72 1.98 -14.26 -1.63
C ASP A 72 0.62 -14.14 -2.31
N ILE A 73 0.57 -13.71 -3.58
CA ILE A 73 -0.69 -13.55 -4.33
C ILE A 73 -0.88 -14.63 -5.40
N ILE A 74 0.01 -14.71 -6.41
CA ILE A 74 -0.17 -15.65 -7.55
C ILE A 74 -0.21 -17.10 -7.08
N VAL A 75 0.79 -17.55 -6.32
CA VAL A 75 0.88 -18.94 -5.86
C VAL A 75 -0.25 -19.29 -4.90
N ARG A 76 -0.63 -18.36 -4.01
CA ARG A 76 -1.68 -18.58 -3.00
C ARG A 76 -3.08 -18.66 -3.58
N HIS A 77 -3.39 -17.80 -4.55
CA HIS A 77 -4.73 -17.68 -5.13
C HIS A 77 -4.85 -18.32 -6.52
N THR A 78 -3.81 -19.01 -6.97
CA THR A 78 -3.76 -19.73 -8.26
C THR A 78 -4.13 -18.83 -9.45
N ILE A 79 -3.68 -17.57 -9.40
CA ILE A 79 -3.99 -16.58 -10.43
C ILE A 79 -3.12 -16.85 -11.66
N ARG A 80 -3.74 -16.96 -12.83
CA ARG A 80 -3.02 -17.31 -14.08
C ARG A 80 -2.29 -16.12 -14.71
N ASN A 81 -2.82 -14.91 -14.56
CA ASN A 81 -2.31 -13.73 -15.26
C ASN A 81 -1.43 -12.87 -14.34
N TYR A 82 -0.15 -13.23 -14.22
CA TYR A 82 0.83 -12.45 -13.46
C TYR A 82 1.05 -11.05 -14.05
N ALA A 83 1.20 -10.96 -15.37
CA ALA A 83 1.45 -9.68 -16.05
C ALA A 83 0.31 -8.67 -15.77
N GLY A 84 -0.94 -9.10 -15.83
CA GLY A 84 -2.09 -8.26 -15.51
C GLY A 84 -2.08 -7.74 -14.08
N LEU A 85 -1.75 -8.59 -13.10
CA LEU A 85 -1.59 -8.18 -11.70
C LEU A 85 -0.44 -7.19 -11.52
N GLN A 86 0.70 -7.43 -12.17
CA GLN A 86 1.86 -6.55 -12.08
C GLN A 86 1.55 -5.16 -12.65
N VAL A 87 0.92 -5.08 -13.83
CA VAL A 87 0.55 -3.80 -14.44
C VAL A 87 -0.50 -3.06 -13.58
N LEU A 88 -1.50 -3.77 -13.05
CA LEU A 88 -2.47 -3.18 -12.12
C LEU A 88 -1.80 -2.62 -10.86
N THR A 89 -0.86 -3.38 -10.27
CA THR A 89 -0.13 -2.97 -9.06
C THR A 89 0.71 -1.71 -9.33
N ASN A 90 1.47 -1.70 -10.43
CA ASN A 90 2.29 -0.55 -10.82
C ASN A 90 1.43 0.70 -11.07
N TYR A 91 0.26 0.53 -11.68
CA TYR A 91 -0.69 1.63 -11.86
C TYR A 91 -1.20 2.17 -10.53
N LEU A 92 -1.61 1.30 -9.60
CA LEU A 92 -2.10 1.71 -8.29
C LEU A 92 -1.02 2.45 -7.49
N LEU A 93 0.23 1.94 -7.50
CA LEU A 93 1.39 2.60 -6.88
C LEU A 93 1.66 3.98 -7.51
N SER A 94 1.55 4.10 -8.83
CA SER A 94 1.70 5.40 -9.54
C SER A 94 0.59 6.40 -9.21
N ASN A 95 -0.55 5.92 -8.72
CA ASN A 95 -1.73 6.73 -8.40
C ASN A 95 -2.02 6.78 -6.90
N VAL A 96 -1.02 6.57 -6.05
CA VAL A 96 -1.14 6.80 -4.60
C VAL A 96 -1.68 8.20 -4.30
N GLY A 97 -2.60 8.26 -3.35
CA GLY A 97 -3.33 9.46 -2.94
C GLY A 97 -4.48 9.87 -3.87
N LYS A 98 -4.60 9.28 -5.07
CA LYS A 98 -5.68 9.59 -6.02
C LYS A 98 -6.91 8.72 -5.79
N GLU A 99 -8.06 9.26 -6.21
CA GLU A 99 -9.33 8.54 -6.23
C GLU A 99 -9.38 7.55 -7.41
N PHE A 100 -9.87 6.35 -7.16
CA PHE A 100 -10.16 5.33 -8.17
C PHE A 100 -11.55 4.73 -7.94
N SER A 101 -12.08 4.07 -8.97
CA SER A 101 -13.30 3.26 -8.87
C SER A 101 -13.06 1.91 -9.51
N TYR A 102 -13.59 0.84 -8.91
CA TYR A 102 -13.41 -0.52 -9.42
C TYR A 102 -13.92 -0.67 -10.86
N THR A 103 -15.04 -0.04 -11.22
CA THR A 103 -15.59 -0.08 -12.58
C THR A 103 -14.64 0.54 -13.60
N LYS A 104 -14.12 1.75 -13.33
CA LYS A 104 -13.13 2.37 -14.24
C LYS A 104 -11.87 1.53 -14.41
N LEU A 105 -11.35 0.93 -13.33
CA LEU A 105 -10.20 0.02 -13.43
C LEU A 105 -10.55 -1.21 -14.28
N LYS A 106 -11.73 -1.79 -14.09
CA LYS A 106 -12.22 -2.92 -14.89
C LYS A 106 -12.18 -2.60 -16.38
N ASP A 107 -12.70 -1.43 -16.75
CA ASP A 107 -12.74 -0.96 -18.14
C ASP A 107 -11.34 -0.64 -18.69
N SER A 108 -10.51 0.08 -17.94
CA SER A 108 -9.16 0.49 -18.39
C SER A 108 -8.19 -0.68 -18.59
N PHE A 109 -8.32 -1.75 -17.80
CA PHE A 109 -7.44 -2.92 -17.86
C PHE A 109 -8.02 -4.09 -18.68
N GLY A 110 -9.18 -3.89 -19.33
CA GLY A 110 -9.81 -4.92 -20.15
C GLY A 110 -10.24 -6.17 -19.37
N ILE A 111 -10.46 -6.04 -18.05
CA ILE A 111 -10.87 -7.15 -17.20
C ILE A 111 -12.40 -7.32 -17.33
N SER A 112 -12.88 -8.55 -17.44
CA SER A 112 -14.31 -8.78 -17.72
C SER A 112 -15.22 -8.52 -16.52
N SER A 113 -14.71 -8.70 -15.28
CA SER A 113 -15.51 -8.64 -14.06
C SER A 113 -14.96 -7.63 -13.05
N VAL A 114 -15.85 -6.79 -12.52
CA VAL A 114 -15.52 -5.85 -11.43
C VAL A 114 -15.11 -6.61 -10.18
N ASN A 115 -15.71 -7.78 -9.93
CA ASN A 115 -15.36 -8.62 -8.79
C ASN A 115 -13.91 -9.10 -8.87
N THR A 116 -13.38 -9.36 -10.07
CA THR A 116 -11.98 -9.73 -10.24
C THR A 116 -11.06 -8.59 -9.81
N ILE A 117 -11.34 -7.34 -10.21
CA ILE A 117 -10.56 -6.17 -9.75
C ILE A 117 -10.63 -6.05 -8.22
N ILE A 118 -11.84 -6.19 -7.65
CA ILE A 118 -12.04 -6.12 -6.19
C ILE A 118 -11.19 -7.19 -5.48
N SER A 119 -11.21 -8.44 -5.95
CA SER A 119 -10.40 -9.52 -5.38
C SER A 119 -8.91 -9.25 -5.50
N LEU A 120 -8.41 -8.81 -6.67
CA LEU A 120 -6.99 -8.52 -6.86
C LEU A 120 -6.52 -7.39 -5.92
N ILE A 121 -7.31 -6.33 -5.77
CA ILE A 121 -7.00 -5.25 -4.83
C ILE A 121 -7.06 -5.75 -3.39
N HIS A 122 -8.03 -6.59 -3.04
CA HIS A 122 -8.07 -7.20 -1.70
C HIS A 122 -6.85 -8.07 -1.41
N TYR A 123 -6.32 -8.82 -2.38
CA TYR A 123 -5.09 -9.59 -2.17
C TYR A 123 -3.87 -8.68 -1.93
N LEU A 124 -3.81 -7.53 -2.60
CA LEU A 124 -2.79 -6.52 -2.37
C LEU A 124 -2.92 -5.86 -0.98
N GLU A 125 -4.15 -5.69 -0.49
CA GLU A 125 -4.42 -5.24 0.88
C GLU A 125 -4.06 -6.29 1.93
N ASP A 126 -4.45 -7.55 1.70
CA ASP A 126 -4.12 -8.65 2.61
C ASP A 126 -2.60 -8.82 2.72
N CYS A 127 -1.83 -8.58 1.65
CA CYS A 127 -0.37 -8.60 1.69
C CYS A 127 0.28 -7.33 2.26
N TYR A 128 -0.51 -6.37 2.77
CA TYR A 128 -0.03 -5.08 3.29
C TYR A 128 0.80 -4.30 2.27
N LEU A 129 0.60 -4.48 0.96
CA LEU A 129 1.32 -3.70 -0.05
C LEU A 129 0.59 -2.38 -0.34
N LEU A 130 -0.73 -2.44 -0.41
CA LEU A 130 -1.60 -1.31 -0.72
C LEU A 130 -2.78 -1.26 0.25
N PHE A 131 -3.41 -0.10 0.41
CA PHE A 131 -4.56 0.10 1.28
C PHE A 131 -5.60 0.98 0.60
N THR A 132 -6.87 0.56 0.62
CA THR A 132 -7.98 1.39 0.13
C THR A 132 -8.62 2.20 1.25
N VAL A 133 -8.89 3.47 0.99
CA VAL A 133 -9.58 4.36 1.92
C VAL A 133 -10.90 4.81 1.31
N PRO A 134 -12.05 4.46 1.93
CA PRO A 134 -13.36 4.88 1.42
C PRO A 134 -13.62 6.35 1.70
N LYS A 135 -14.48 6.95 0.87
CA LYS A 135 -15.02 8.28 1.14
C LYS A 135 -15.89 8.22 2.39
N PHE A 136 -15.73 9.18 3.29
CA PHE A 136 -16.60 9.32 4.44
C PHE A 136 -18.06 9.53 4.00
N ASP A 137 -18.94 8.70 4.53
CA ASP A 137 -20.39 8.81 4.44
C ASP A 137 -20.99 8.01 5.61
N TYR A 138 -22.13 8.44 6.17
CA TYR A 138 -22.80 7.67 7.21
C TYR A 138 -23.40 6.36 6.67
N SER A 139 -23.70 6.29 5.37
CA SER A 139 -24.25 5.10 4.71
C SER A 139 -23.16 4.20 4.16
N LEU A 140 -23.07 2.96 4.66
CA LEU A 140 -22.17 1.93 4.12
C LEU A 140 -22.37 1.68 2.62
N LYS A 141 -23.63 1.74 2.15
CA LYS A 141 -23.96 1.60 0.72
C LYS A 141 -23.33 2.71 -0.10
N LYS A 142 -23.31 3.95 0.41
CA LYS A 142 -22.66 5.08 -0.25
C LYS A 142 -21.14 4.96 -0.17
N GLN A 143 -20.57 4.58 0.97
CA GLN A 143 -19.13 4.31 1.10
C GLN A 143 -18.64 3.26 0.09
N SER A 144 -19.43 2.21 -0.15
CA SER A 144 -19.11 1.14 -1.11
C SER A 144 -19.17 1.60 -2.57
N LYS A 145 -20.13 2.50 -2.91
CA LYS A 145 -20.30 3.01 -4.28
C LYS A 145 -19.38 4.17 -4.64
N ASN A 146 -19.02 5.00 -3.66
CA ASN A 146 -18.17 6.15 -3.88
C ASN A 146 -16.76 5.72 -4.30
N PRO A 147 -16.03 6.58 -5.02
CA PRO A 147 -14.61 6.36 -5.26
C PRO A 147 -13.85 6.15 -3.96
N LYS A 148 -12.72 5.47 -4.08
CA LYS A 148 -11.80 5.18 -2.97
C LYS A 148 -10.46 5.80 -3.27
N LYS A 149 -9.71 6.18 -2.24
CA LYS A 149 -8.28 6.47 -2.40
C LYS A 149 -7.44 5.22 -2.21
N ILE A 150 -6.27 5.18 -2.84
CA ILE A 150 -5.28 4.12 -2.68
C ILE A 150 -4.00 4.68 -2.04
N TYR A 151 -3.42 3.92 -1.12
CA TYR A 151 -2.15 4.24 -0.46
C TYR A 151 -1.25 3.01 -0.47
N ALA A 152 0.06 3.23 -0.35
CA ALA A 152 1.06 2.17 -0.27
C ALA A 152 1.71 2.13 1.10
N VAL A 153 2.19 0.96 1.49
CA VAL A 153 2.80 0.74 2.81
C VAL A 153 4.06 1.55 3.06
N ASP A 154 4.76 1.96 1.99
CA ASP A 154 6.05 2.63 2.08
C ASP A 154 6.30 3.58 0.91
N SER A 155 6.89 4.75 1.18
CA SER A 155 7.23 5.73 0.14
C SER A 155 8.40 5.30 -0.74
N GLY A 156 9.35 4.53 -0.20
CA GLY A 156 10.44 3.93 -0.97
C GLY A 156 9.91 2.96 -2.02
N ILE A 157 8.94 2.12 -1.66
CA ILE A 157 8.29 1.20 -2.61
C ILE A 157 7.60 1.96 -3.75
N ILE A 158 6.91 3.06 -3.45
CA ILE A 158 6.31 3.90 -4.48
C ILE A 158 7.40 4.36 -5.46
N ARG A 159 8.47 4.98 -4.94
CA ARG A 159 9.58 5.49 -5.76
C ARG A 159 10.29 4.40 -6.56
N ALA A 160 10.41 3.19 -6.01
CA ALA A 160 11.08 2.07 -6.66
C ALA A 160 10.34 1.53 -7.88
N ILE A 161 9.00 1.64 -7.87
CA ILE A 161 8.13 1.07 -8.92
C ILE A 161 7.67 2.15 -9.90
N THR A 162 7.44 3.37 -9.44
CA THR A 162 6.89 4.44 -10.28
C THR A 162 8.00 5.09 -11.09
N LEU A 163 7.86 5.09 -12.42
CA LEU A 163 8.71 5.86 -13.35
C LEU A 163 8.38 7.36 -13.36
N SER A 164 7.38 7.77 -12.57
CA SER A 164 6.88 9.13 -12.59
C SER A 164 7.85 10.06 -11.86
N PHE A 165 8.60 10.84 -12.63
CA PHE A 165 9.43 11.95 -12.15
C PHE A 165 8.61 13.15 -11.66
N THR A 166 7.27 13.08 -11.66
CA THR A 166 6.45 14.18 -11.15
C THR A 166 6.58 14.25 -9.63
N ASP A 167 7.04 15.40 -9.15
CA ASP A 167 7.14 15.83 -7.76
C ASP A 167 5.76 15.99 -7.10
N ASP A 168 4.95 14.94 -7.10
CA ASP A 168 3.72 14.87 -6.31
C ASP A 168 4.06 14.61 -4.83
N LEU A 169 4.98 15.44 -4.30
CA LEU A 169 5.50 15.37 -2.94
C LEU A 169 4.36 15.46 -1.92
N GLY A 170 3.31 16.23 -2.22
CA GLY A 170 2.11 16.31 -1.39
C GLY A 170 1.41 14.95 -1.24
N ARG A 171 1.30 14.16 -2.30
CA ARG A 171 0.67 12.82 -2.26
C ARG A 171 1.53 11.80 -1.53
N ILE A 172 2.85 11.88 -1.68
CA ILE A 172 3.77 11.03 -0.92
C ILE A 172 3.75 11.39 0.58
N LEU A 173 3.70 12.69 0.92
CA LEU A 173 3.52 13.12 2.31
C LEU A 173 2.19 12.63 2.88
N GLU A 174 1.10 12.77 2.12
CA GLU A 174 -0.22 12.24 2.47
C GLU A 174 -0.15 10.73 2.76
N ASN A 175 0.57 9.97 1.93
CA ASN A 175 0.80 8.54 2.13
C ASN A 175 1.55 8.23 3.43
N ILE A 176 2.65 8.95 3.71
CA ILE A 176 3.42 8.77 4.95
C ILE A 176 2.55 9.04 6.18
N VAL A 177 1.74 10.11 6.14
CA VAL A 177 0.79 10.45 7.21
C VAL A 177 -0.26 9.35 7.36
N PHE A 178 -0.81 8.83 6.26
CA PHE A 178 -1.77 7.73 6.28
C PHE A 178 -1.19 6.49 6.98
N ILE A 179 0.02 6.05 6.62
CA ILE A 179 0.66 4.90 7.27
C ILE A 179 0.95 5.17 8.75
N HIS A 180 1.30 6.40 9.12
CA HIS A 180 1.43 6.79 10.53
C HIS A 180 0.12 6.69 11.31
N LEU A 181 -1.03 7.01 10.68
CA LEU A 181 -2.35 6.84 11.29
C LEU A 181 -2.71 5.35 11.44
N LEU A 182 -2.41 4.52 10.45
CA LEU A 182 -2.62 3.07 10.53
C LEU A 182 -1.81 2.43 11.66
N ARG A 183 -0.52 2.79 11.81
CA ARG A 183 0.34 2.32 12.92
C ARG A 183 -0.25 2.62 14.30
N ARG A 184 -1.13 3.62 14.41
CA ARG A 184 -1.83 4.01 15.64
C ARG A 184 -3.25 3.44 15.74
N ASN A 185 -3.62 2.50 14.88
CA ASN A 185 -4.93 1.85 14.82
C ASN A 185 -6.10 2.80 14.56
N TYR A 186 -5.87 3.94 13.88
CA TYR A 186 -6.96 4.83 13.48
C TYR A 186 -7.71 4.27 12.27
N LYS A 187 -9.05 4.37 12.32
CA LYS A 187 -9.89 4.14 11.16
C LYS A 187 -9.95 5.40 10.29
N VAL A 188 -9.36 5.35 9.11
CA VAL A 188 -9.23 6.50 8.22
C VAL A 188 -10.33 6.52 7.15
N PHE A 189 -10.87 7.70 6.90
CA PHE A 189 -11.75 8.01 5.78
C PHE A 189 -11.26 9.28 5.11
N TYR A 190 -11.42 9.39 3.78
CA TYR A 190 -11.17 10.66 3.11
C TYR A 190 -12.47 11.46 2.97
N PHE A 191 -12.37 12.78 3.02
CA PHE A 191 -13.49 13.68 2.81
C PHE A 191 -13.25 14.55 1.59
N ARG A 192 -14.33 14.86 0.86
CA ARG A 192 -14.31 15.79 -0.27
C ARG A 192 -15.61 16.57 -0.28
N MET A 193 -15.51 17.87 -0.06
CA MET A 193 -16.62 18.80 -0.23
C MET A 193 -16.99 18.85 -1.73
N LYS A 194 -18.29 18.98 -2.01
CA LYS A 194 -18.70 19.43 -3.33
C LYS A 194 -18.31 20.91 -3.40
N ASN A 195 -17.41 21.26 -4.30
CA ASN A 195 -17.27 22.63 -4.75
C ASN A 195 -18.55 23.04 -5.49
#